data_AF-A0AAA9SM99-F1
#
_entry.id   AF-A0AAA9SM99-F1
#
_cell.length_a   1.000
_cell.length_b   1.000
_cell.length_c   1.000
_cell.angle_alpha   90.00
_cell.angle_beta   90.00
_cell.angle_gamma   90.00
#
_symmetry.space_group_name_H-M   'P 1'
#
loop_
_entity.id
_entity.type
_entity.pdbx_description
1 polymer ?
#
loop_
_entity_poly.entity_id
_entity_poly.type
_entity_poly.pdbx_seq_one_letter_code
_entity_poly.pdbx_strand_id
1 'polypeptide(L)'
;MTNLDSMFKSRDITLPTKVHLVKAMVFPVVMYGYESWTVKKAEHRRIDAFELWCWRRLLRVPWTARRSNQSILKEISPGISLEGMMLKLKLQYFGCLMRRVDSLEKTLMLGGIGARGEAGNRG
;
A
#
# COMPACT_ATOMS: atom_id res chain seq x y z
N MET A 1 1.20 9.16 -25.35
CA MET A 1 0.84 8.54 -24.05
C MET A 1 -0.67 8.72 -23.78
N THR A 2 -1.55 8.03 -24.53
CA THR A 2 -3.02 8.25 -24.49
C THR A 2 -3.86 6.98 -24.29
N ASN A 3 -3.25 5.80 -24.18
CA ASN A 3 -3.96 4.51 -24.16
C ASN A 3 -4.63 4.13 -22.82
N LEU A 4 -4.09 4.56 -21.68
CA LEU A 4 -4.66 4.14 -20.38
C LEU A 4 -6.00 4.81 -20.08
N ASP A 5 -6.13 6.09 -20.39
CA ASP A 5 -7.36 6.84 -20.12
C ASP A 5 -8.51 6.35 -21.00
N SER A 6 -8.25 5.95 -22.26
CA SER A 6 -9.24 5.31 -23.13
C SER A 6 -9.62 3.91 -22.63
N MET A 7 -8.66 3.10 -22.15
CA MET A 7 -8.94 1.78 -21.57
C MET A 7 -9.76 1.85 -20.28
N PHE A 8 -9.50 2.81 -19.39
CA PHE A 8 -10.32 2.97 -18.19
C PHE A 8 -11.74 3.46 -18.54
N LYS A 9 -11.89 4.23 -19.62
CA LYS A 9 -13.18 4.75 -20.11
C LYS A 9 -14.01 3.77 -20.94
N SER A 10 -13.40 2.75 -21.55
CA SER A 10 -14.10 1.78 -22.41
C SER A 10 -15.16 0.99 -21.63
N ARG A 11 -16.31 0.69 -22.23
CA ARG A 11 -17.36 -0.12 -21.58
C ARG A 11 -17.13 -1.63 -21.75
N ASP A 12 -16.29 -2.00 -22.70
CA ASP A 12 -16.08 -3.39 -23.12
C ASP A 12 -15.26 -4.19 -22.10
N ILE A 13 -14.50 -3.50 -21.24
CA ILE A 13 -13.69 -4.11 -20.19
C ILE A 13 -14.50 -4.21 -18.90
N THR A 14 -14.57 -5.42 -18.35
CA THR A 14 -15.26 -5.69 -17.09
C THR A 14 -14.62 -4.94 -15.91
N LEU A 15 -15.46 -4.49 -14.98
CA LEU A 15 -15.03 -3.83 -13.73
C LEU A 15 -13.91 -4.57 -12.97
N PRO A 16 -13.99 -5.88 -12.71
CA PRO A 16 -12.93 -6.60 -12.00
C PRO A 16 -11.57 -6.52 -12.70
N THR A 17 -11.55 -6.59 -14.03
CA THR A 17 -10.30 -6.46 -14.80
C THR A 17 -9.71 -5.07 -14.65
N LYS A 18 -10.53 -4.01 -14.69
CA LYS A 18 -10.04 -2.64 -14.47
C LYS A 18 -9.53 -2.43 -13.04
N VAL A 19 -10.20 -3.00 -12.05
CA VAL A 19 -9.75 -2.98 -10.65
C VAL A 19 -8.38 -3.64 -10.55
N HIS A 20 -8.19 -4.79 -11.20
CA HIS A 20 -6.90 -5.47 -11.23
C HIS A 20 -5.80 -4.63 -11.89
N LEU A 21 -6.11 -3.95 -13.00
CA LEU A 21 -5.17 -3.05 -13.68
C LEU A 21 -4.76 -1.86 -12.80
N VAL A 22 -5.72 -1.22 -12.11
CA VAL A 22 -5.42 -0.14 -11.15
C VAL A 22 -4.51 -0.65 -10.04
N LYS A 23 -4.81 -1.82 -9.48
CA LYS A 23 -3.97 -2.45 -8.44
C LYS A 23 -2.57 -2.81 -8.94
N ALA A 24 -2.42 -3.19 -10.20
CA ALA A 24 -1.13 -3.60 -10.75
C ALA A 24 -0.26 -2.42 -11.21
N MET A 25 -0.86 -1.32 -11.69
CA MET A 25 -0.11 -0.20 -12.27
C MET A 25 -0.05 1.03 -11.37
N VAL A 26 -1.15 1.36 -10.69
CA VAL A 26 -1.26 2.62 -9.93
C VAL A 26 -0.77 2.43 -8.49
N PHE A 27 -1.13 1.31 -7.87
CA PHE A 27 -0.81 1.08 -6.45
C PHE A 27 0.69 0.94 -6.18
N PRO A 28 1.51 0.28 -7.04
CA PRO A 28 2.96 0.22 -6.83
C PRO A 28 3.65 1.59 -6.89
N VAL A 29 3.17 2.49 -7.74
CA VAL A 29 3.71 3.86 -7.85
C VAL A 29 3.47 4.64 -6.55
N VAL A 30 2.28 4.52 -5.98
CA VAL A 30 1.92 5.14 -4.69
C VAL A 30 2.69 4.50 -3.54
N MET A 31 2.88 3.17 -3.59
CA MET A 31 3.67 2.42 -2.59
C MET A 31 5.13 2.85 -2.55
N TYR A 32 5.76 3.08 -3.70
CA TYR A 32 7.16 3.50 -3.75
C TYR A 32 7.39 4.83 -3.00
N GLY A 33 6.46 5.77 -3.14
CA GLY A 33 6.48 7.02 -2.38
C GLY A 33 6.24 6.83 -0.87
N TYR A 34 5.52 5.76 -0.49
CA TYR A 34 5.21 5.43 0.89
C TYR A 34 6.35 4.72 1.64
N GLU A 35 7.11 3.85 0.96
CA GLU A 35 8.27 3.16 1.55
C GLU A 35 9.37 4.13 1.97
N SER A 36 9.47 5.28 1.29
CA SER A 36 10.51 6.28 1.52
C SER A 36 10.22 7.24 2.69
N TRP A 37 9.08 7.14 3.38
CA TRP A 37 8.67 8.09 4.43
C TRP A 37 8.23 7.45 5.76
N THR A 38 8.47 8.14 6.88
CA THR A 38 7.88 7.81 8.18
C THR A 38 6.40 8.16 8.18
N VAL A 39 5.57 7.12 8.22
CA VAL A 39 4.13 7.22 7.99
C VAL A 39 3.46 7.77 9.23
N LYS A 40 2.93 9.00 9.13
CA LYS A 40 2.08 9.60 10.15
C LYS A 40 0.61 9.32 9.86
N LYS A 41 -0.25 9.44 10.88
CA LYS A 41 -1.71 9.29 10.76
C LYS A 41 -2.33 10.17 9.66
N ALA A 42 -1.70 11.30 9.32
CA ALA A 42 -2.11 12.18 8.22
C ALA A 42 -1.92 11.53 6.84
N GLU A 43 -0.88 10.74 6.65
CA GLU A 43 -0.61 10.06 5.37
C GLU A 43 -1.60 8.92 5.12
N HIS A 44 -1.99 8.17 6.16
CA HIS A 44 -3.06 7.16 6.06
C HIS A 44 -4.35 7.77 5.51
N ARG A 45 -4.75 8.95 6.02
CA ARG A 45 -5.94 9.66 5.52
C ARG A 45 -5.83 10.07 4.05
N ARG A 46 -4.62 10.43 3.60
CA ARG A 46 -4.37 10.76 2.19
C ARG A 46 -4.45 9.53 1.30
N ILE A 47 -3.94 8.40 1.77
CA ILE A 47 -4.01 7.11 1.08
C ILE A 47 -5.47 6.66 0.95
N ASP A 48 -6.26 6.75 2.02
CA ASP A 48 -7.70 6.42 1.97
C ASP A 48 -8.46 7.33 1.00
N ALA A 49 -8.16 8.63 1.03
CA ALA A 49 -8.76 9.60 0.10
C ALA A 49 -8.36 9.31 -1.35
N PHE A 50 -7.11 8.90 -1.58
CA PHE A 50 -6.60 8.50 -2.89
C PHE A 50 -7.27 7.23 -3.40
N GLU A 51 -7.40 6.21 -2.57
CA GLU A 51 -8.09 4.96 -2.92
C GLU A 51 -9.54 5.25 -3.35
N LEU A 52 -10.27 6.06 -2.58
CA LEU A 52 -11.63 6.47 -2.90
C LEU A 52 -11.70 7.33 -4.18
N TRP A 53 -10.71 8.16 -4.44
CA TRP A 53 -10.62 8.96 -5.66
C TRP A 53 -10.44 8.06 -6.89
N CYS A 54 -9.54 7.07 -6.83
CA CYS A 54 -9.34 6.08 -7.89
C CYS A 54 -10.64 5.32 -8.19
N TRP A 55 -11.36 4.87 -7.16
CA TRP A 55 -12.62 4.16 -7.30
C TRP A 55 -13.74 5.03 -7.88
N ARG A 56 -13.89 6.28 -7.43
CA ARG A 56 -14.85 7.23 -8.02
C ARG A 56 -14.57 7.49 -9.50
N ARG A 57 -13.29 7.64 -9.85
CA ARG A 57 -12.89 7.87 -11.24
C ARG A 57 -13.16 6.63 -12.10
N LEU A 58 -12.93 5.44 -11.57
CA LEU A 58 -13.21 4.17 -12.24
C LEU A 58 -14.71 3.95 -12.48
N LEU A 59 -15.54 4.25 -11.46
CA LEU A 59 -17.00 4.16 -11.54
C LEU A 59 -17.65 5.34 -12.28
N ARG A 60 -16.85 6.35 -12.69
CA ARG A 60 -17.32 7.57 -13.34
C ARG A 60 -18.40 8.30 -12.54
N VAL A 61 -18.33 8.23 -11.21
CA VAL A 61 -19.29 8.89 -10.33
C VAL A 61 -19.04 10.40 -10.39
N PRO A 62 -20.02 11.21 -10.85
CA PRO A 62 -19.84 12.66 -10.86
C PRO A 62 -19.74 13.16 -9.42
N TRP A 63 -18.95 14.21 -9.20
CA TRP A 63 -18.76 14.79 -7.86
C TRP A 63 -20.07 15.29 -7.22
N THR A 64 -21.08 15.60 -8.03
CA THR A 64 -22.43 15.99 -7.62
C THR A 64 -23.27 14.84 -7.10
N ALA A 65 -22.97 13.60 -7.52
CA ALA A 65 -23.61 12.43 -6.95
C ALA A 65 -23.07 12.25 -5.53
N ARG A 66 -23.86 12.70 -4.55
CA ARG A 66 -23.60 12.63 -3.10
C ARG A 66 -23.65 11.17 -2.59
N ARG A 67 -22.86 10.30 -3.21
CA ARG A 67 -22.73 8.87 -2.91
C ARG A 67 -21.82 8.67 -1.71
N SER A 68 -22.24 7.79 -0.81
CA SER A 68 -21.45 7.42 0.37
C SER A 68 -20.16 6.70 -0.03
N ASN A 69 -19.08 6.94 0.71
CA ASN A 69 -17.82 6.21 0.53
C ASN A 69 -18.02 4.70 0.75
N GLN A 70 -18.87 4.32 1.71
CA GLN A 70 -19.14 2.92 2.02
C GLN A 70 -19.88 2.20 0.88
N SER A 71 -20.79 2.87 0.18
CA SER A 71 -21.48 2.24 -0.96
C SER A 71 -20.53 1.98 -2.12
N ILE A 72 -19.57 2.88 -2.37
CA ILE A 72 -18.55 2.73 -3.41
C ILE A 72 -17.63 1.54 -3.11
N LEU A 73 -17.19 1.41 -1.85
CA LEU A 73 -16.34 0.28 -1.44
C LEU A 73 -17.09 -1.06 -1.50
N LYS A 74 -18.38 -1.09 -1.15
CA LYS A 74 -19.23 -2.28 -1.29
C LYS A 74 -19.43 -2.70 -2.75
N GLU A 75 -19.57 -1.73 -3.65
CA GLU A 75 -19.80 -1.97 -5.09
C GLU A 75 -18.56 -2.55 -5.78
N ILE A 76 -17.36 -2.05 -5.44
CA ILE A 76 -16.11 -2.57 -6.01
C ILE A 76 -15.68 -3.87 -5.33
N SER A 77 -15.96 -4.02 -4.03
CA SER A 77 -15.49 -5.11 -3.17
C SER A 77 -14.04 -5.53 -3.50
N PRO A 78 -13.07 -4.60 -3.39
CA PRO A 78 -11.69 -4.93 -3.66
C PRO A 78 -11.24 -5.84 -2.52
N GLY A 79 -11.19 -7.16 -2.73
CA GLY A 79 -10.93 -8.14 -1.66
C GLY A 79 -9.72 -7.87 -0.74
N ILE A 80 -8.81 -6.97 -1.16
CA ILE A 80 -7.77 -6.37 -0.32
C ILE A 80 -7.72 -4.86 -0.64
N SER A 81 -7.77 -4.01 0.41
CA SER A 81 -7.62 -2.55 0.32
C SER A 81 -6.17 -2.13 0.01
N LEU A 82 -5.95 -0.87 -0.35
CA LEU A 82 -4.60 -0.36 -0.58
C LEU A 82 -3.73 -0.50 0.68
N GLU A 83 -4.25 -0.09 1.83
CA GLU A 83 -3.57 -0.24 3.13
C GLU A 83 -3.28 -1.71 3.46
N GLY A 84 -4.21 -2.62 3.19
CA GLY A 84 -3.99 -4.07 3.40
C GLY A 84 -2.89 -4.63 2.51
N MET A 85 -2.81 -4.16 1.26
CA MET A 85 -1.71 -4.52 0.35
C MET A 85 -0.37 -3.98 0.85
N MET A 86 -0.36 -2.76 1.39
CA MET A 86 0.84 -2.12 1.95
C MET A 86 1.35 -2.87 3.17
N LEU A 87 0.43 -3.24 4.07
CA LEU A 87 0.75 -4.05 5.24
C LEU A 87 1.30 -5.41 4.84
N LYS A 88 0.71 -6.07 3.83
CA LYS A 88 1.19 -7.35 3.31
C LYS A 88 2.61 -7.26 2.77
N LEU A 89 2.92 -6.22 2.00
CA LEU A 89 4.27 -6.00 1.46
C LEU A 89 5.28 -5.66 2.56
N LYS A 90 4.92 -4.79 3.51
CA LYS A 90 5.74 -4.54 4.70
C LYS A 90 6.04 -5.85 5.44
N LEU A 91 5.02 -6.66 5.72
CA LEU A 91 5.18 -7.95 6.39
C LEU A 91 6.03 -8.93 5.56
N GLN A 92 5.90 -8.93 4.24
CA GLN A 92 6.73 -9.75 3.35
C GLN A 92 8.20 -9.30 3.36
N TYR A 93 8.44 -7.98 3.36
CA TYR A 93 9.77 -7.40 3.50
C TYR A 93 10.37 -7.75 4.88
N PHE A 94 9.60 -7.58 5.96
CA PHE A 94 9.97 -8.02 7.31
C PHE A 94 10.24 -9.52 7.37
N GLY A 95 9.41 -10.36 6.74
CA GLY A 95 9.62 -11.81 6.69
C GLY A 95 10.89 -12.19 5.93
N CYS A 96 11.19 -11.50 4.83
CA CYS A 96 12.45 -11.65 4.09
C CYS A 96 13.66 -11.24 4.93
N LEU A 97 13.58 -10.09 5.60
CA LEU A 97 14.61 -9.60 6.53
C LEU A 97 14.84 -10.56 7.69
N MET A 98 13.77 -11.06 8.33
CA MET A 98 13.87 -11.98 9.45
C MET A 98 14.46 -13.33 9.06
N ARG A 99 14.30 -13.75 7.80
CA ARG A 99 14.89 -14.99 7.27
C ARG A 99 16.38 -14.85 6.93
N ARG A 100 16.91 -13.64 6.82
CA ARG A 100 18.37 -13.41 6.67
C ARG A 100 19.09 -13.65 8.00
N VAL A 101 20.24 -14.34 7.93
CA VAL A 101 21.20 -14.48 9.03
C VAL A 101 21.97 -13.17 9.17
N ASP A 102 21.97 -12.62 10.38
CA ASP A 102 22.83 -11.54 10.88
C ASP A 102 22.98 -10.29 9.98
N SER A 103 21.88 -9.71 9.49
CA SER A 103 21.92 -8.39 8.86
C SER A 103 21.79 -7.27 9.90
N LEU A 104 22.60 -6.22 9.75
CA LEU A 104 22.55 -5.00 10.57
C LEU A 104 21.12 -4.41 10.64
N GLU A 105 20.39 -4.46 9.53
CA GLU A 105 19.00 -4.02 9.42
C GLU A 105 18.05 -4.80 10.35
N LYS A 106 18.25 -6.11 10.48
CA LYS A 106 17.46 -6.97 11.39
C LYS A 106 17.77 -6.63 12.85
N THR A 107 19.03 -6.38 13.17
CA THR A 107 19.47 -5.94 14.51
C THR A 107 18.94 -4.54 14.87
N LEU A 108 18.96 -3.59 13.93
CA LEU A 108 18.38 -2.25 14.10
C LEU A 108 16.86 -2.30 14.29
N MET A 109 16.15 -3.08 13.47
CA MET A 109 14.69 -3.24 13.55
C MET A 109 14.24 -3.90 14.87
N LEU A 110 15.01 -4.86 15.39
CA LEU A 110 14.71 -5.55 16.66
C LEU A 110 15.14 -4.74 17.90
N GLY A 111 15.70 -3.55 17.72
CA GLY A 111 16.20 -2.73 18.84
C GLY A 111 17.43 -3.33 19.52
N GLY A 112 18.15 -4.22 18.82
CA GLY A 112 19.37 -4.87 19.31
C GLY A 112 20.54 -3.89 19.34
N ILE A 113 20.52 -2.94 20.27
CA ILE A 113 21.76 -2.27 20.69
C ILE A 113 22.59 -3.38 21.34
N GLY A 114 23.64 -3.82 20.63
CA GLY A 114 24.58 -4.80 21.13
C GLY A 114 25.33 -4.25 22.33
N ALA A 115 24.76 -4.38 23.52
CA ALA A 115 25.49 -4.33 24.76
C ALA A 115 26.29 -5.63 24.89
N ARG A 116 27.32 -5.81 24.06
CA ARG A 116 28.45 -6.67 24.42
C ARG A 116 29.31 -5.87 25.39
N GLY A 117 28.88 -5.85 26.64
CA GLY A 117 29.78 -5.56 27.75
C GLY A 117 30.77 -6.72 27.81
N GLU A 118 32.02 -6.45 27.45
CA GLU A 118 33.14 -7.30 27.79
C GLU A 118 33.17 -7.45 29.32
N ALA A 119 32.68 -8.57 29.84
CA ALA A 119 32.99 -9.00 31.19
C ALA A 119 34.43 -9.49 31.18
N GLY A 120 35.35 -8.52 31.32
CA GLY A 120 36.76 -8.76 31.53
C GLY A 120 36.98 -9.60 32.78
N ASN A 121 37.72 -10.68 32.60
CA ASN A 121 38.36 -11.47 33.63
C ASN A 121 39.07 -10.58 34.67
N ARG A 122 38.74 -10.76 35.96
CA ARG A 122 39.62 -10.47 37.11
C ARG A 122 39.04 -11.11 38.38
N GLY A 123 39.76 -12.09 38.93
CA GLY A 123 39.54 -12.67 40.27
C GLY A 123 39.67 -14.17 40.27
#